data_AF-A0A1T4TKL7-F1
#
_entry.id   AF-A0A1T4TKL7-F1
#
_cell.length_a   1.000
_cell.length_b   1.000
_cell.length_c   1.000
_cell.angle_alpha   90.00
_cell.angle_beta   90.00
_cell.angle_gamma   90.00
#
_symmetry.space_group_name_H-M   'P 1'
#
loop_
_entity.id
_entity.type
_entity.pdbx_description
1 polymer ?
#
loop_
_entity_poly.entity_id
_entity_poly.type
_entity_poly.pdbx_seq_one_letter_code
_entity_poly.pdbx_strand_id
1 'polypeptide(L)'
;MQVLNKQERTASFLWFLLFFVVTVALFVLAIFFNYQVPSRENASLRKELTAFRQEQAFQAEFLQKLDKVKHNLDSINLPNQNANYMDQVIAGSLAEMRNSIPKDVVTHYALYDNIVQACLSLQQTKQQLRELQNAQQNIAGLKEQVLDLTSKLESKSRDLDNCRQMMLLNSRAH
;
A
#
# COMPACT_ATOMS: atom_id res chain seq x y z
N MET A 1 60.59 76.63 -7.41
CA MET A 1 59.14 76.74 -7.09
C MET A 1 58.72 75.54 -6.26
N GLN A 2 58.64 75.68 -4.93
CA GLN A 2 58.08 74.64 -4.07
C GLN A 2 56.55 74.68 -4.23
N VAL A 3 55.98 73.59 -4.71
CA VAL A 3 54.53 73.46 -4.89
C VAL A 3 53.81 73.56 -3.54
N LEU A 4 53.17 74.71 -3.36
CA LEU A 4 52.35 75.12 -2.22
C LEU A 4 50.99 74.39 -2.24
N ASN A 5 50.96 73.05 -2.31
CA ASN A 5 49.77 72.26 -1.93
C ASN A 5 50.04 70.74 -1.81
N LYS A 6 51.13 70.33 -1.14
CA LYS A 6 51.47 68.90 -1.01
C LYS A 6 50.46 68.12 -0.16
N GLN A 7 49.93 68.72 0.90
CA GLN A 7 49.02 68.06 1.84
C GLN A 7 47.65 67.79 1.25
N GLU A 8 47.04 68.74 0.53
CA GLU A 8 45.74 68.48 -0.10
C GLU A 8 45.85 67.46 -1.22
N ARG A 9 46.95 67.46 -1.98
CA ARG A 9 47.18 66.44 -3.01
C ARG A 9 47.29 65.03 -2.43
N THR A 10 47.96 64.88 -1.27
CA THR A 10 48.02 63.58 -0.58
C THR A 10 46.68 63.17 0.03
N ALA A 11 45.91 64.12 0.56
CA ALA A 11 44.59 63.84 1.12
C ALA A 11 43.60 63.41 0.02
N SER A 12 43.54 64.13 -1.11
CA SER A 12 42.71 63.76 -2.26
C SER A 12 43.12 62.41 -2.84
N PHE A 13 44.43 62.09 -2.89
CA PHE A 13 44.91 60.78 -3.32
C PHE A 13 44.49 59.67 -2.33
N LEU A 14 44.55 59.92 -1.03
CA LEU A 14 44.14 58.96 0.00
C LEU A 14 42.63 58.68 -0.06
N TRP A 15 41.82 59.73 -0.27
CA TRP A 15 40.38 59.60 -0.50
C TRP A 15 40.08 58.82 -1.79
N PHE A 16 40.79 59.12 -2.88
CA PHE A 16 40.67 58.37 -4.14
C PHE A 16 41.04 56.89 -3.95
N LEU A 17 42.15 56.59 -3.26
CA LEU A 17 42.57 55.23 -2.97
C LEU A 17 41.54 54.49 -2.11
N LEU A 18 40.96 55.15 -1.11
CA LEU A 18 39.91 54.58 -0.27
C LEU A 18 38.67 54.27 -1.10
N PHE A 19 38.18 55.22 -1.91
CA PHE A 19 37.04 54.99 -2.79
C PHE A 19 37.31 53.88 -3.82
N PHE A 20 38.53 53.81 -4.35
CA PHE A 20 38.95 52.74 -5.26
C PHE A 20 38.89 51.36 -4.58
N VAL A 21 39.46 51.23 -3.37
CA VAL A 21 39.43 49.97 -2.62
C VAL A 21 37.99 49.57 -2.28
N VAL A 22 37.16 50.51 -1.82
CA VAL A 22 35.75 50.25 -1.47
C VAL A 22 34.95 49.80 -2.69
N THR A 23 35.11 50.48 -3.83
CA THR A 23 34.39 50.11 -5.06
C THR A 23 34.84 48.76 -5.59
N VAL A 24 36.14 48.47 -5.62
CA VAL A 24 36.67 47.15 -6.00
C VAL A 24 36.16 46.06 -5.07
N ALA A 25 36.14 46.29 -3.75
CA ALA A 25 35.60 45.33 -2.78
C ALA A 25 34.11 45.06 -3.00
N LEU A 26 33.31 46.10 -3.28
CA LEU A 26 31.90 45.94 -3.62
C LEU A 26 31.69 45.15 -4.92
N PHE A 27 32.49 45.39 -5.95
CA PHE A 27 32.44 44.60 -7.19
C PHE A 27 32.79 43.13 -6.96
N VAL A 28 33.84 42.85 -6.19
CA VAL A 28 34.24 41.46 -5.87
C VAL A 28 33.15 40.77 -5.05
N LEU A 29 32.57 41.44 -4.05
CA LEU A 29 31.45 40.88 -3.28
C LEU A 29 30.22 40.62 -4.16
N ALA A 30 29.86 41.56 -5.03
CA ALA A 30 28.74 41.40 -5.96
C ALA A 30 28.94 40.19 -6.89
N ILE A 31 30.13 40.03 -7.47
CA ILE A 31 30.47 38.88 -8.31
C ILE A 31 30.46 37.58 -7.49
N PHE A 32 31.02 37.59 -6.27
CA PHE A 32 31.06 36.43 -5.39
C PHE A 32 29.64 35.95 -5.01
N PHE A 33 28.75 36.86 -4.62
CA PHE A 33 27.36 36.52 -4.34
C PHE A 33 26.61 36.05 -5.60
N ASN A 34 26.87 36.68 -6.75
CA ASN A 34 26.27 36.29 -8.02
C ASN A 34 26.67 34.87 -8.45
N TYR A 35 27.86 34.37 -8.10
CA TYR A 35 28.30 33.01 -8.44
C TYR A 35 27.93 31.96 -7.38
N GLN A 36 28.03 32.31 -6.10
CA GLN A 36 27.80 31.37 -4.99
C GLN A 36 26.31 31.01 -4.83
N VAL A 37 25.39 31.95 -5.08
CA VAL A 37 23.94 31.71 -4.97
C VAL A 37 23.46 30.69 -6.01
N PRO A 38 23.76 30.82 -7.32
CA PRO A 38 23.44 29.80 -8.31
C PRO A 38 24.03 28.42 -8.00
N SER A 39 25.23 28.35 -7.40
CA SER A 39 25.82 27.06 -7.04
C SER A 39 25.04 26.37 -5.92
N ARG A 40 24.55 27.11 -4.92
CA ARG A 40 23.75 26.56 -3.81
C ARG A 40 22.35 26.18 -4.27
N GLU A 41 21.72 27.02 -5.07
CA GLU A 41 20.41 26.73 -5.67
C GLU A 41 20.49 25.50 -6.57
N ASN A 42 21.50 25.41 -7.44
CA ASN A 42 21.71 24.22 -8.26
C ASN A 42 21.96 22.95 -7.42
N ALA A 43 22.70 23.06 -6.31
CA ALA A 43 22.91 21.93 -5.42
C ALA A 43 21.59 21.48 -4.74
N SER A 44 20.77 22.43 -4.29
CA SER A 44 19.46 22.15 -3.70
C SER A 44 18.51 21.52 -4.73
N LEU A 45 18.42 22.10 -5.93
CA LEU A 45 17.61 21.59 -7.04
C LEU A 45 18.05 20.19 -7.46
N ARG A 46 19.35 19.92 -7.53
CA ARG A 46 19.87 18.58 -7.82
C ARG A 46 19.48 17.58 -6.73
N LYS A 47 19.56 17.97 -5.46
CA LYS A 47 19.16 17.12 -4.33
C LYS A 47 17.67 16.78 -4.39
N GLU A 48 16.84 17.78 -4.63
CA GLU A 48 15.39 17.59 -4.77
C GLU A 48 15.06 16.71 -5.99
N LEU A 49 15.71 16.95 -7.13
CA LEU A 49 15.56 16.13 -8.32
C LEU A 49 15.97 14.67 -8.08
N THR A 50 17.04 14.43 -7.32
CA THR A 50 17.45 13.06 -6.97
C THR A 50 16.45 12.36 -6.06
N ALA A 51 15.92 13.06 -5.06
CA ALA A 51 14.88 12.52 -4.18
C ALA A 51 13.60 12.20 -4.98
N PHE A 52 13.16 13.12 -5.84
CA PHE A 52 12.01 12.92 -6.71
C PHE A 52 12.18 11.73 -7.65
N ARG A 53 13.36 11.57 -8.27
CA ARG A 53 13.65 10.41 -9.13
C ARG A 53 13.65 9.09 -8.36
N GLN A 54 14.17 9.09 -7.12
CA GLN A 54 14.14 7.90 -6.26
C GLN A 54 12.71 7.53 -5.88
N GLU A 55 11.89 8.52 -5.50
CA GLU A 55 10.47 8.31 -5.20
C GLU A 55 9.71 7.79 -6.42
N GLN A 56 9.96 8.36 -7.61
CA GLN A 56 9.33 7.92 -8.85
C GLN A 56 9.71 6.48 -9.22
N ALA A 57 10.99 6.10 -9.05
CA ALA A 57 11.44 4.73 -9.28
C ALA A 57 10.78 3.76 -8.30
N PHE A 58 10.71 4.12 -7.02
CA PHE A 58 10.01 3.34 -6.01
C PHE A 58 8.51 3.21 -6.34
N GLN A 59 7.86 4.29 -6.76
CA GLN A 59 6.45 4.27 -7.18
C GLN A 59 6.19 3.28 -8.31
N ALA A 60 7.04 3.27 -9.33
CA ALA A 60 6.92 2.32 -10.44
C ALA A 60 7.06 0.86 -9.97
N GLU A 61 8.04 0.57 -9.11
CA GLU A 61 8.22 -0.77 -8.54
C GLU A 61 7.03 -1.18 -7.66
N PHE A 62 6.55 -0.26 -6.81
CA PHE A 62 5.41 -0.48 -5.94
C PHE A 62 4.15 -0.81 -6.74
N LEU A 63 3.89 -0.07 -7.83
CA LEU A 63 2.76 -0.33 -8.73
C LEU A 63 2.86 -1.71 -9.38
N GLN A 64 4.04 -2.12 -9.85
CA GLN A 64 4.22 -3.46 -10.42
C GLN A 64 3.96 -4.58 -9.40
N LYS A 65 4.40 -4.39 -8.15
CA LYS A 65 4.11 -5.35 -7.07
C LYS A 65 2.61 -5.37 -6.74
N LEU A 66 1.97 -4.19 -6.70
CA LEU A 66 0.54 -4.07 -6.46
C LEU A 66 -0.30 -4.76 -7.54
N ASP A 67 0.06 -4.60 -8.81
CA ASP A 67 -0.64 -5.25 -9.93
C ASP A 67 -0.55 -6.77 -9.85
N LYS A 68 0.61 -7.32 -9.45
CA LYS A 68 0.77 -8.76 -9.20
C LYS A 68 -0.12 -9.22 -8.05
N VAL A 69 -0.14 -8.49 -6.94
CA VAL A 69 -1.01 -8.81 -5.80
C VAL A 69 -2.48 -8.77 -6.20
N LYS A 70 -2.90 -7.74 -6.95
CA LYS A 70 -4.26 -7.63 -7.48
C LYS A 70 -4.62 -8.82 -8.38
N HIS A 71 -3.74 -9.18 -9.31
CA HIS A 71 -3.96 -10.32 -10.19
C HIS A 71 -4.12 -11.65 -9.41
N ASN A 72 -3.29 -11.86 -8.39
CA ASN A 72 -3.39 -13.03 -7.51
C ASN A 72 -4.70 -13.01 -6.70
N LEU A 73 -5.08 -11.85 -6.16
CA LEU A 73 -6.35 -11.66 -5.45
C LEU A 73 -7.55 -11.93 -6.36
N ASP A 74 -7.51 -11.54 -7.63
CA ASP A 74 -8.59 -11.79 -8.59
C ASP A 74 -8.66 -13.28 -8.98
N SER A 75 -7.51 -13.95 -9.04
CA SER A 75 -7.40 -15.35 -9.43
C SER A 75 -7.74 -16.34 -8.31
N ILE A 76 -7.64 -15.95 -7.04
CA ILE A 76 -7.73 -16.85 -5.88
C ILE A 76 -9.00 -17.70 -5.78
N ASN A 77 -10.11 -17.23 -6.37
CA ASN A 77 -11.39 -17.93 -6.35
C ASN A 77 -11.67 -18.73 -7.63
N LEU A 78 -10.70 -18.82 -8.55
CA LEU A 78 -10.85 -19.62 -9.77
C LEU A 78 -10.84 -21.13 -9.45
N PRO A 79 -11.66 -21.93 -10.14
CA PRO A 79 -11.61 -23.38 -10.02
C PRO A 79 -10.21 -23.90 -10.43
N ASN A 80 -9.71 -24.92 -9.73
CA ASN A 80 -8.36 -25.52 -9.86
C ASN A 80 -7.18 -24.73 -9.24
N GLN A 81 -7.42 -23.69 -8.45
CA GLN A 81 -6.37 -23.05 -7.66
C GLN A 81 -6.40 -23.48 -6.19
N ASN A 82 -5.22 -23.71 -5.61
CA ASN A 82 -5.10 -23.91 -4.16
C ASN A 82 -5.20 -22.56 -3.46
N ALA A 83 -6.40 -22.22 -2.99
CA ALA A 83 -6.69 -20.95 -2.32
C ALA A 83 -5.76 -20.68 -1.13
N ASN A 84 -5.45 -21.72 -0.32
CA ASN A 84 -4.57 -21.58 0.84
C ASN A 84 -3.13 -21.23 0.46
N TYR A 85 -2.61 -21.84 -0.61
CA TYR A 85 -1.28 -21.51 -1.12
C TYR A 85 -1.24 -20.08 -1.70
N MET A 86 -2.26 -19.70 -2.47
CA MET A 86 -2.39 -18.34 -3.00
C MET A 86 -2.50 -17.29 -1.89
N ASP A 87 -3.24 -17.57 -0.82
CA ASP A 87 -3.32 -16.70 0.35
C ASP A 87 -1.95 -16.46 0.98
N GLN A 88 -1.11 -17.50 1.12
CA GLN A 88 0.25 -17.37 1.63
C GLN A 88 1.13 -16.54 0.72
N VAL A 89 1.05 -16.76 -0.59
CA VAL A 89 1.82 -15.99 -1.59
C VAL A 89 1.44 -14.51 -1.56
N ILE A 90 0.14 -14.20 -1.46
CA ILE A 90 -0.38 -12.83 -1.38
C ILE A 90 0.07 -12.16 -0.08
N ALA A 91 -0.07 -12.85 1.06
CA ALA A 91 0.35 -12.32 2.36
C ALA A 91 1.86 -12.05 2.41
N GLY A 92 2.67 -12.96 1.86
CA GLY A 92 4.12 -12.77 1.72
C GLY A 92 4.47 -11.57 0.83
N SER A 93 3.81 -11.45 -0.32
CA SER A 93 4.02 -10.32 -1.24
C SER A 93 3.64 -8.97 -0.61
N LEU A 94 2.53 -8.92 0.14
CA LEU A 94 2.09 -7.72 0.86
C LEU A 94 3.05 -7.35 2.00
N ALA A 95 3.56 -8.32 2.74
CA ALA A 95 4.56 -8.09 3.77
C ALA A 95 5.87 -7.55 3.19
N GLU A 96 6.33 -8.11 2.07
CA GLU A 96 7.50 -7.62 1.35
C GLU A 96 7.28 -6.18 0.84
N MET A 97 6.12 -5.90 0.23
CA MET A 97 5.75 -4.56 -0.21
C MET A 97 5.82 -3.57 0.94
N ARG A 98 5.24 -3.89 2.10
CA ARG A 98 5.28 -3.04 3.30
C ARG A 98 6.71 -2.76 3.78
N ASN A 99 7.53 -3.80 3.84
CA ASN A 99 8.92 -3.70 4.29
C ASN A 99 9.79 -2.93 3.30
N SER A 100 9.43 -2.94 2.01
CA SER A 100 10.17 -2.22 0.98
C SER A 100 9.91 -0.71 0.94
N ILE A 101 8.93 -0.18 1.69
CA ILE A 101 8.59 1.25 1.70
C ILE A 101 9.71 2.04 2.43
N PRO A 102 10.51 2.86 1.73
CA PRO A 102 11.56 3.63 2.36
C PRO A 102 10.97 4.87 3.05
N LYS A 103 11.03 4.90 4.39
CA LYS A 103 10.47 5.99 5.22
C LYS A 103 11.09 7.36 4.94
N ASP A 104 12.35 7.37 4.53
CA ASP A 104 13.14 8.60 4.36
C ASP A 104 13.08 9.17 2.93
N VAL A 105 12.60 8.38 1.97
CA VAL A 105 12.57 8.73 0.53
C VAL A 105 11.14 9.04 0.06
N VAL A 106 10.14 8.45 0.71
CA VAL A 106 8.74 8.58 0.28
C VAL A 106 8.06 9.73 1.01
N THR A 107 7.41 10.61 0.24
CA THR A 107 6.72 11.79 0.81
C THR A 107 5.48 11.38 1.63
N HIS A 108 4.77 10.34 1.18
CA HIS A 108 3.50 9.91 1.77
C HIS A 108 3.51 8.44 2.22
N TYR A 109 4.35 8.08 3.20
CA TYR A 109 4.43 6.70 3.74
C TYR A 109 3.04 6.12 4.08
N ALA A 110 2.19 6.91 4.74
CA ALA A 110 0.85 6.47 5.16
C ALA A 110 -0.04 6.06 3.98
N LEU A 111 0.12 6.66 2.80
CA LEU A 111 -0.64 6.27 1.62
C LEU A 111 -0.31 4.83 1.20
N TYR A 112 0.98 4.50 1.10
CA TYR A 112 1.43 3.16 0.71
C TYR A 112 1.06 2.12 1.77
N ASP A 113 1.22 2.43 3.06
CA ASP A 113 0.82 1.53 4.15
C ASP A 113 -0.70 1.29 4.11
N ASN A 114 -1.51 2.34 3.89
CA ASN A 114 -2.96 2.20 3.75
C ASN A 114 -3.37 1.33 2.55
N ILE A 115 -2.69 1.45 1.41
CA ILE A 115 -2.95 0.59 0.24
C ILE A 115 -2.65 -0.87 0.57
N VAL A 116 -1.52 -1.15 1.21
CA VAL A 116 -1.15 -2.51 1.64
C VAL A 116 -2.18 -3.07 2.62
N GLN A 117 -2.62 -2.27 3.60
CA GLN A 117 -3.66 -2.64 4.56
C GLN A 117 -5.00 -2.92 3.88
N ALA A 118 -5.38 -2.12 2.88
CA ALA A 118 -6.60 -2.33 2.11
C ALA A 118 -6.55 -3.64 1.29
N CYS A 119 -5.40 -3.98 0.72
CA CYS A 119 -5.23 -5.27 0.04
C CYS A 119 -5.30 -6.45 1.03
N LEU A 120 -4.73 -6.31 2.22
CA LEU A 120 -4.76 -7.32 3.27
C LEU A 120 -6.19 -7.54 3.80
N SER A 121 -6.95 -6.48 4.02
CA SER A 121 -8.36 -6.60 4.42
C SER A 121 -9.20 -7.25 3.32
N LEU A 122 -8.96 -6.91 2.05
CA LEU A 122 -9.62 -7.53 0.91
C LEU A 122 -9.31 -9.03 0.80
N GLN A 123 -8.06 -9.44 1.08
CA GLN A 123 -7.69 -10.85 1.18
C GLN A 123 -8.50 -11.56 2.27
N GLN A 124 -8.54 -11.00 3.48
CA GLN A 124 -9.28 -11.58 4.61
C GLN A 124 -10.78 -11.69 4.32
N THR A 125 -11.38 -10.67 3.72
CA THR A 125 -12.79 -10.72 3.32
C THR A 125 -13.05 -11.82 2.28
N LYS A 126 -12.17 -12.01 1.30
CA LYS A 126 -12.29 -13.11 0.32
C LYS A 126 -12.18 -14.48 0.99
N GLN A 127 -11.30 -14.64 1.97
CA GLN A 127 -11.19 -15.88 2.76
C GLN A 127 -12.49 -16.16 3.53
N GLN A 128 -13.00 -15.18 4.27
CA GLN A 128 -14.27 -15.31 5.00
C GLN A 128 -15.44 -15.67 4.09
N LEU A 129 -15.50 -15.09 2.88
CA LEU A 129 -16.55 -15.36 1.92
C LEU A 129 -16.51 -16.82 1.42
N ARG A 130 -15.33 -17.40 1.22
CA ARG A 130 -15.17 -18.83 0.91
C ARG A 130 -15.67 -19.72 2.05
N GLU A 131 -15.31 -19.39 3.29
CA GLU A 131 -15.74 -20.12 4.48
C GLU A 131 -17.27 -20.09 4.64
N LEU A 132 -17.89 -18.92 4.43
CA LEU A 132 -19.35 -18.76 4.44
C LEU A 132 -20.03 -19.55 3.33
N GLN A 133 -19.47 -19.55 2.11
CA GLN A 133 -20.01 -20.32 1.00
C GLN A 133 -19.99 -21.83 1.29
N ASN A 134 -18.90 -22.33 1.86
CA ASN A 134 -18.80 -23.72 2.29
C ASN A 134 -19.81 -24.05 3.40
N ALA A 135 -19.97 -23.17 4.38
CA ALA A 135 -20.96 -23.33 5.45
C ALA A 135 -22.40 -23.39 4.88
N GLN A 136 -22.71 -22.53 3.90
CA GLN A 136 -24.02 -22.52 3.24
C GLN A 136 -24.29 -23.83 2.48
N GLN A 137 -23.30 -24.37 1.76
CA GLN A 137 -23.42 -25.67 1.10
C GLN A 137 -23.66 -26.80 2.11
N ASN A 138 -22.93 -26.81 3.23
CA ASN A 138 -23.12 -27.80 4.29
C ASN A 138 -24.51 -27.72 4.92
N ILE A 139 -25.02 -26.51 5.17
CA ILE A 139 -26.39 -26.30 5.70
C ILE A 139 -27.43 -26.81 4.70
N ALA A 140 -27.25 -26.55 3.40
CA ALA A 140 -28.15 -27.05 2.38
C ALA A 140 -28.20 -28.58 2.36
N GLY A 141 -27.04 -29.24 2.40
CA GLY A 141 -26.95 -30.70 2.46
C GLY A 141 -27.54 -31.30 3.75
N LEU A 142 -27.30 -30.69 4.90
CA LEU A 142 -27.91 -31.11 6.17
C LEU A 142 -29.44 -30.96 6.14
N LYS A 143 -29.95 -29.88 5.54
CA LYS A 143 -31.40 -29.67 5.40
C LYS A 143 -32.03 -30.75 4.53
N GLU A 144 -31.37 -31.15 3.45
CA GLU A 144 -31.83 -32.25 2.60
C GLU A 144 -31.84 -33.59 3.35
N GLN A 145 -30.79 -33.89 4.12
CA GLN A 145 -30.73 -35.09 4.96
C GLN A 145 -31.84 -35.11 6.03
N VAL A 146 -32.12 -33.96 6.65
CA VAL A 146 -33.22 -33.85 7.63
C VAL A 146 -34.57 -34.12 6.96
N LEU A 147 -34.80 -33.61 5.76
CA LEU A 147 -36.04 -33.88 5.01
C LEU A 147 -36.18 -35.36 4.66
N ASP A 148 -35.12 -35.99 4.17
CA ASP A 148 -35.11 -37.43 3.84
C ASP A 148 -35.34 -38.31 5.08
N LEU A 149 -34.64 -38.03 6.19
CA LEU A 149 -34.83 -38.75 7.44
C LEU A 149 -36.24 -38.57 8.01
N THR A 150 -36.80 -37.36 7.91
CA THR A 150 -38.17 -37.08 8.36
C THR A 150 -39.19 -37.87 7.52
N SER A 151 -39.01 -37.92 6.20
CA SER A 151 -39.86 -38.72 5.31
C SER A 151 -39.78 -40.22 5.62
N LYS A 152 -38.56 -40.73 5.84
CA LYS A 152 -38.34 -42.14 6.24
C LYS A 152 -38.98 -42.46 7.58
N LEU A 153 -38.88 -41.57 8.56
CA LEU A 153 -39.49 -41.75 9.88
C LEU A 153 -41.02 -41.77 9.77
N GLU A 154 -41.60 -40.87 8.98
CA GLU A 154 -43.04 -40.83 8.74
C GLU A 154 -43.54 -42.10 8.03
N SER A 155 -42.81 -42.62 7.04
CA SER A 155 -43.10 -43.90 6.40
C SER A 155 -43.04 -45.05 7.41
N LYS A 156 -41.99 -45.12 8.23
CA LYS A 156 -41.85 -46.16 9.24
C LYS A 156 -42.92 -46.09 10.32
N SER A 157 -43.33 -44.90 10.74
CA SER A 157 -44.45 -44.73 11.67
C SER A 157 -45.75 -45.27 11.07
N ARG A 158 -46.04 -44.92 9.81
CA ARG A 158 -47.21 -45.43 9.08
C ARG A 158 -47.21 -46.95 8.98
N ASP A 159 -46.07 -47.56 8.65
CA ASP A 159 -45.92 -49.02 8.59
C ASP A 159 -46.20 -49.67 9.95
N LEU A 160 -45.69 -49.07 11.04
CA LEU A 160 -45.86 -49.58 12.41
C LEU A 160 -47.33 -49.52 12.84
N ASP A 161 -48.02 -48.43 12.52
CA ASP A 161 -49.44 -48.27 12.82
C ASP A 161 -50.30 -49.26 12.02
N ASN A 162 -49.96 -49.50 10.74
CA ASN A 162 -50.60 -50.54 9.93
C ASN A 162 -50.39 -51.94 10.53
N CYS A 163 -49.17 -52.29 10.95
CA CYS A 163 -48.89 -53.56 11.61
C CYS A 163 -49.66 -53.72 12.93
N ARG A 164 -49.77 -52.64 13.73
CA ARG A 164 -50.58 -52.65 14.97
C ARG A 164 -52.05 -52.89 14.68
N GLN A 165 -52.62 -52.22 13.68
CA GLN A 165 -54.01 -52.43 13.28
C GLN A 165 -54.25 -53.88 12.80
N MET A 166 -53.34 -54.43 11.99
CA MET A 166 -53.43 -55.82 11.54
C MET A 166 -53.37 -56.83 12.69
N MET A 167 -52.50 -56.60 13.69
CA MET A 167 -52.46 -57.46 14.88
C MET A 167 -53.74 -57.39 15.71
N LEU A 168 -54.33 -56.20 15.88
CA LEU A 168 -55.60 -56.03 16.59
C LEU A 168 -56.79 -56.68 15.86
N LEU A 169 -56.76 -56.70 14.52
CA LEU A 169 -57.76 -57.40 13.72
C LEU A 169 -57.61 -58.92 13.84
N ASN A 170 -56.38 -59.44 13.78
CA ASN A 170 -56.13 -60.87 13.97
C ASN A 170 -56.42 -61.36 15.40
N SER A 171 -56.19 -60.54 16.43
CA SER A 171 -56.49 -60.92 17.81
C SER A 171 -57.99 -60.95 18.14
N ARG A 172 -58.86 -60.44 17.25
CA ARG A 172 -60.33 -60.49 17.40
C ARG A 172 -60.98 -61.63 16.59
N ALA A 173 -60.21 -62.36 15.79
CA ALA A 173 -60.68 -63.44 14.93
C ALA A 173 -60.53 -64.84 15.57
N HIS A 174 -60.02 -64.91 16.81
CA HIS A 174 -59.99 -66.10 17.67
C HIS A 174 -60.80 -65.84 18.94
#